data_AF-A0A0Q8AZP8-F1
#
_entry.id   AF-A0A0Q8AZP8-F1
#
_cell.length_a   1.000
_cell.length_b   1.000
_cell.length_c   1.000
_cell.angle_alpha   90.00
_cell.angle_beta   90.00
_cell.angle_gamma   90.00
#
_symmetry.space_group_name_H-M   'P 1'
#
loop_
_entity.id
_entity.type
_entity.pdbx_description
1 polymer ?
#
loop_
_entity_poly.entity_id
_entity_poly.type
_entity_poly.pdbx_seq_one_letter_code
_entity_poly.pdbx_strand_id
1 'polypeptide(L)' 'MMTFKEYLANRQATKSPRGAFIDQARCDTRFPNVKTWREVEAYLLNQGAEFELISAGRNGWIAYRRAVGTMAN' A
#
# COMPACT_ATOMS: atom_id res chain seq x y z
N MET A 1 -16.68 1.14 -1.33
CA MET A 1 -15.51 0.26 -1.60
C MET A 1 -14.30 0.92 -0.99
N MET A 2 -13.65 0.25 -0.02
CA MET A 2 -12.49 0.79 0.70
C MET A 2 -11.35 1.09 -0.28
N THR A 3 -10.73 2.26 -0.17
CA THR A 3 -9.53 2.64 -0.93
C THR A 3 -8.28 1.96 -0.37
N PHE A 4 -7.19 1.95 -1.14
CA PHE A 4 -5.93 1.39 -0.64
C PHE A 4 -5.39 2.16 0.56
N LYS A 5 -5.59 3.48 0.61
CA LYS A 5 -5.17 4.33 1.74
C LYS A 5 -5.96 3.99 3.01
N GLU A 6 -7.28 3.84 2.91
CA GLU A 6 -8.12 3.40 4.04
C GLU A 6 -7.78 1.98 4.49
N TYR A 7 -7.45 1.09 3.55
CA TYR A 7 -6.98 -0.26 3.87
C TYR A 7 -5.68 -0.21 4.70
N LEU A 8 -4.71 0.60 4.29
CA LEU A 8 -3.44 0.74 5.01
C LEU A 8 -3.63 1.40 6.39
N ALA A 9 -4.53 2.37 6.51
CA ALA A 9 -4.86 3.02 7.79
C ALA A 9 -5.38 2.04 8.84
N ASN A 10 -6.09 1.00 8.41
CA ASN A 10 -6.66 -0.03 9.29
C ASN A 10 -5.74 -1.25 9.51
N ARG A 11 -4.48 -1.20 9.04
CA ARG A 11 -3.52 -2.29 9.20
C ARG A 11 -2.47 -1.97 10.27
N GLN A 12 -2.16 -2.99 11.06
CA GLN A 12 -1.08 -2.92 12.03
C GLN A 12 0.26 -2.97 11.30
N ALA A 13 1.09 -1.95 11.52
CA ALA A 13 2.48 -2.00 11.12
C ALA A 13 3.23 -2.95 12.05
N THR A 14 3.99 -3.88 11.46
CA THR A 14 4.86 -4.81 12.17
C THR A 14 6.31 -4.48 11.85
N LYS A 15 7.29 -5.05 12.57
CA LYS A 15 8.73 -4.88 12.27
C LYS A 15 9.19 -5.58 10.97
N SER A 16 8.26 -5.86 10.05
CA SER A 16 8.55 -6.44 8.74
C SER A 16 8.68 -5.33 7.69
N PRO A 17 9.31 -5.60 6.53
CA PRO A 17 9.32 -4.66 5.40
C PRO A 17 7.91 -4.20 4.98
N ARG A 18 6.91 -5.09 5.08
CA ARG A 18 5.49 -4.75 4.86
C ARG A 18 4.97 -3.73 5.88
N GLY A 19 5.36 -3.87 7.14
CA GLY A 19 4.96 -2.95 8.19
C GLY A 19 5.66 -1.59 8.07
N ALA A 20 6.93 -1.55 7.67
CA ALA A 20 7.62 -0.31 7.33
C ALA A 20 6.91 0.45 6.20
N PHE A 21 6.48 -0.25 5.14
CA PHE A 21 5.64 0.32 4.10
C PHE A 21 4.31 0.88 4.63
N ILE A 22 3.61 0.13 5.50
CA ILE A 22 2.34 0.58 6.10
C ILE A 22 2.54 1.84 6.94
N ASP A 23 3.57 1.90 7.76
CA ASP A 23 3.89 3.08 8.58
C ASP A 23 4.19 4.30 7.69
N GLN A 24 5.02 4.11 6.68
CA GLN A 24 5.39 5.20 5.77
C GLN A 24 4.18 5.71 4.98
N ALA A 25 3.35 4.82 4.44
CA ALA A 25 2.14 5.19 3.72
C ALA A 25 1.06 5.82 4.61
N ARG A 26 1.01 5.47 5.91
CA ARG A 26 0.11 6.11 6.90
C ARG A 26 0.52 7.55 7.21
N CYS A 27 1.81 7.79 7.38
CA CYS A 27 2.35 9.11 7.68
C CYS A 27 2.36 10.03 6.44
N ASP A 28 2.24 9.46 5.25
CA ASP A 28 2.28 10.19 3.99
C ASP A 28 0.92 10.82 3.63
N THR A 29 0.78 12.09 3.98
CA THR A 29 -0.42 12.88 3.65
C THR A 29 -0.62 13.04 2.14
N ARG A 30 0.46 12.95 1.34
CA ARG A 30 0.45 13.10 -0.12
C ARG A 30 0.15 11.80 -0.85
N PHE A 31 0.04 10.67 -0.14
CA PHE A 31 -0.24 9.39 -0.77
C PHE A 31 -1.53 9.46 -1.59
N PRO A 32 -1.47 9.23 -2.92
CA PRO A 32 -2.59 9.48 -3.82
C PRO A 32 -3.68 8.42 -3.68
N ASN A 33 -4.89 8.76 -4.12
CA ASN A 33 -5.98 7.79 -4.22
C ASN A 33 -5.79 6.90 -5.46
N VAL A 34 -4.95 5.86 -5.32
CA VAL A 34 -4.58 4.92 -6.37
C VAL A 34 -5.68 3.89 -6.67
N LYS A 35 -5.80 3.49 -7.94
CA LYS A 35 -6.75 2.45 -8.40
C LYS A 35 -6.03 1.20 -8.89
N THR A 36 -4.76 1.32 -9.27
CA THR A 36 -3.95 0.25 -9.83
C THR A 36 -2.60 0.12 -9.14
N TRP A 37 -1.99 -1.06 -9.23
CA TRP A 37 -0.62 -1.27 -8.74
C TRP A 37 0.38 -0.34 -9.45
N ARG A 38 0.21 -0.11 -10.76
CA ARG A 38 1.11 0.73 -11.54
C ARG A 38 1.17 2.17 -11.04
N GLU A 39 0.06 2.71 -10.53
CA GLU A 39 0.03 4.04 -9.90
C GLU A 39 0.76 4.05 -8.55
N VAL A 40 0.67 2.99 -7.75
CA VAL A 40 1.43 2.84 -6.50
C VAL A 40 2.93 2.74 -6.79
N GLU A 41 3.30 1.91 -7.76
CA GLU A 41 4.70 1.71 -8.16
C GLU A 41 5.32 3.01 -8.68
N ALA A 42 4.63 3.73 -9.56
CA ALA A 42 5.08 5.03 -10.05
C ALA A 42 5.21 6.06 -8.91
N TYR A 43 4.30 6.06 -7.95
CA TYR A 43 4.38 6.91 -6.76
C TYR A 43 5.63 6.61 -5.93
N LEU A 44 5.88 5.34 -5.63
CA LEU A 44 7.04 4.91 -4.84
C LEU A 44 8.36 5.24 -5.55
N LEU A 45 8.45 4.97 -6.86
CA LEU A 45 9.62 5.32 -7.66
C LEU A 45 9.88 6.84 -7.64
N ASN A 46 8.84 7.66 -7.75
CA ASN A 46 8.96 9.13 -7.68
C ASN A 46 9.39 9.64 -6.30
N GLN A 47 9.16 8.88 -5.21
CA GLN A 47 9.68 9.20 -3.88
C GLN A 47 11.12 8.68 -3.65
N GLY A 48 11.73 8.03 -4.65
CA GLY A 48 13.05 7.41 -4.50
C GLY A 48 13.02 6.15 -3.63
N ALA A 49 11.88 5.43 -3.59
CA ALA A 49 11.76 4.19 -2.84
C ALA A 49 12.74 3.12 -3.33
N GLU A 50 13.37 2.44 -2.38
CA GLU A 50 14.22 1.30 -2.67
C GLU A 50 13.40 0.08 -3.15
N PHE A 51 14.07 -0.84 -3.86
CA PHE A 51 13.43 -2.04 -4.41
C PHE A 51 12.69 -2.87 -3.36
N GLU A 52 13.23 -2.96 -2.14
CA GLU A 52 12.61 -3.70 -1.04
C GLU A 52 11.26 -3.08 -0.64
N LEU A 53 11.17 -1.75 -0.62
CA LEU A 53 9.94 -1.02 -0.29
C LEU A 53 8.88 -1.20 -1.38
N ILE A 54 9.29 -1.18 -2.66
CA ILE A 54 8.42 -1.45 -3.80
C ILE A 54 7.88 -2.89 -3.72
N SER A 55 8.73 -3.87 -3.43
CA SER A 55 8.33 -5.26 -3.25
C SER A 55 7.35 -5.44 -2.08
N ALA A 56 7.62 -4.79 -0.95
CA ALA A 56 6.71 -4.76 0.20
C ALA A 56 5.36 -4.12 -0.14
N GLY A 57 5.37 -3.01 -0.89
CA GLY A 57 4.17 -2.35 -1.39
C GLY A 57 3.34 -3.26 -2.29
N ARG A 58 3.98 -4.05 -3.16
CA ARG A 58 3.30 -5.00 -4.05
C ARG A 58 2.56 -6.08 -3.28
N ASN A 59 3.21 -6.63 -2.25
CA ASN A 59 2.58 -7.59 -1.34
C ASN A 59 1.40 -6.97 -0.59
N GLY A 60 1.54 -5.71 -0.14
CA GLY A 60 0.45 -4.94 0.47
C GLY A 60 -0.73 -4.74 -0.48
N TRP A 61 -0.47 -4.41 -1.74
CA TRP A 61 -1.49 -4.23 -2.78
C TRP A 61 -2.25 -5.52 -3.10
N ILE A 62 -1.55 -6.65 -3.22
CA ILE A 62 -2.18 -7.95 -3.43
C ILE A 62 -3.11 -8.30 -2.26
N ALA A 63 -2.66 -8.06 -1.02
CA ALA A 63 -3.48 -8.28 0.17
C ALA A 63 -4.72 -7.37 0.20
N TYR A 64 -4.58 -6.11 -0.20
CA TYR A 64 -5.70 -5.18 -0.38
C TYR A 64 -6.71 -5.70 -1.41
N ARG A 65 -6.25 -6.08 -2.62
CA ARG A 65 -7.10 -6.59 -3.70
C ARG A 65 -7.88 -7.83 -3.29
N ARG A 66 -7.26 -8.72 -2.49
CA ARG A 66 -7.95 -9.85 -1.88
C ARG A 66 -9.02 -9.37 -0.90
N ALA A 67 -8.68 -8.50 0.04
CA ALA A 67 -9.63 -7.99 1.03
C ALA A 67 -10.86 -7.30 0.41
N VAL A 68 -10.67 -6.46 -0.62
CA VAL A 68 -11.81 -5.80 -1.30
C VAL A 68 -12.54 -6.72 -2.27
N GLY A 69 -11.86 -7.71 -2.85
CA GLY A 69 -12.48 -8.72 -3.72
C GLY A 69 -13.34 -9.72 -2.93
N THR A 70 -12.94 -10.08 -1.70
CA THR A 70 -13.75 -10.92 -0.81
C THR A 70 -15.00 -10.20 -0.28
N MET A 71 -15.02 -8.87 -0.26
CA MET A 71 -16.20 -8.06 0.08
C MET A 71 -17.21 -7.89 -1.08
N ALA A 72 -16.93 -8.45 -2.27
CA ALA A 72 -17.80 -8.35 -3.44
C ALA A 72 -18.65 -9.62 -3.69
N ASN A 73 -18.74 -10.52 -2.71
CA ASN A 73 -19.60 -11.71 -2.74
C ASN A 73 -20.77 -11.56 -1.77
#